data_AF-A0A653MP28-F1
#
_entry.id   AF-A0A653MP28-F1
#
_cell.length_a   1.000
_cell.length_b   1.000
_cell.length_c   1.000
_cell.angle_alpha   90.00
_cell.angle_beta   90.00
_cell.angle_gamma   90.00
#
_symmetry.space_group_name_H-M   'P 1'
#
loop_
_entity.id
_entity.type
_entity.pdbx_description
1 polymer ?
#
loop_
_entity_poly.entity_id
_entity_poly.type
_entity_poly.pdbx_seq_one_letter_code
_entity_poly.pdbx_strand_id
1 'polypeptide(L)'
;MNDRSNLASSFSSKAALRRLLVAVATTALALSSGSAFAGWARGGTAYTGRGAYSGAHVGSCGGGSCSHAGGVMNPWGGVATNSGTVTRTAPGQFSNSGTAYGPYGRSVQHAGDTSCAGGSCSHTGDMTGPSGKTATTANTVTRNAPGQYSSSGSVTGPNGNTSTHNASTSCAGYTCNRSGTIDTANGSTVTHAGSATSVAPGVVVTSGSATATTGTHSTTVVAGATVTAGTTVVAVPPPSSTIVVAPPPPPTTVVVAPPPPPAPVVYVAPVPRPAVWVPGHWVGAVWIPAHWA
;
A
#
# COMPACT_ATOMS: atom_id res chain seq x y z
N MET A 1 -39.06 35.75 0.61
CA MET A 1 -39.41 34.40 1.11
C MET A 1 -39.12 33.44 -0.05
N ASN A 2 -38.09 32.60 -0.09
CA ASN A 2 -37.40 31.85 0.95
C ASN A 2 -35.95 31.51 0.54
N ASP A 3 -34.98 32.01 1.32
CA ASP A 3 -33.63 31.48 1.40
C ASP A 3 -33.60 30.30 2.39
N ARG A 4 -33.67 29.04 1.93
CA ARG A 4 -33.53 27.87 2.83
C ARG A 4 -32.75 26.67 2.30
N SER A 5 -32.07 26.76 1.14
CA SER A 5 -31.45 25.57 0.53
C SER A 5 -29.95 25.37 0.85
N ASN A 6 -29.26 26.31 1.50
CA ASN A 6 -27.80 26.25 1.71
C ASN A 6 -27.34 25.76 3.09
N LEU A 7 -28.24 25.36 3.99
CA LEU A 7 -27.86 24.98 5.35
C LEU A 7 -27.64 23.47 5.54
N ALA A 8 -28.15 22.59 4.68
CA ALA A 8 -28.12 21.14 4.92
C ALA A 8 -26.73 20.48 4.73
N SER A 9 -25.85 21.00 3.86
CA SER A 9 -24.51 20.43 3.63
C SER A 9 -23.48 20.77 4.70
N SER A 10 -23.70 21.83 5.51
CA SER A 10 -22.73 22.23 6.55
C SER A 10 -22.88 21.44 7.86
N PHE A 11 -24.07 20.87 8.13
CA PHE A 11 -24.32 20.12 9.38
C PHE A 11 -23.75 18.70 9.37
N SER A 12 -23.70 18.04 8.20
CA SER A 12 -23.18 16.67 8.07
C SER A 12 -21.67 16.60 8.35
N SER A 13 -20.90 17.54 7.82
CA SER A 13 -19.45 17.63 8.05
C SER A 13 -19.10 17.95 9.51
N LYS A 14 -19.90 18.77 10.20
CA LYS A 14 -19.70 19.11 11.62
C LYS A 14 -19.99 17.94 12.55
N ALA A 15 -21.01 17.14 12.25
CA ALA A 15 -21.33 15.94 13.01
C ALA A 15 -20.28 14.83 12.82
N ALA A 16 -19.79 14.64 11.60
CA ALA A 16 -18.71 13.69 11.29
C ALA A 16 -17.37 14.12 11.92
N LEU A 17 -17.03 15.41 11.87
CA LEU A 17 -15.85 15.98 12.53
C LEU A 17 -15.94 15.82 14.06
N ARG A 18 -17.12 16.05 14.66
CA ARG A 18 -17.33 15.81 16.11
C ARG A 18 -17.16 14.35 16.49
N ARG A 19 -17.67 13.40 15.69
CA ARG A 19 -17.49 11.96 15.96
C ARG A 19 -16.03 11.52 15.83
N LEU A 20 -15.30 12.06 14.85
CA LEU A 20 -13.86 11.83 14.70
C LEU A 20 -13.07 12.43 15.86
N LEU A 21 -13.39 13.66 16.28
CA LEU A 21 -12.77 14.33 17.42
C LEU A 21 -13.05 13.61 18.74
N VAL A 22 -14.26 13.05 18.93
CA VAL A 22 -14.60 12.27 20.13
C VAL A 22 -13.87 10.93 20.16
N ALA A 23 -13.77 10.22 19.02
CA ALA A 23 -13.04 8.94 18.94
C ALA A 23 -11.51 9.11 19.14
N VAL A 24 -10.96 10.24 18.68
CA VAL A 24 -9.55 10.60 18.88
C VAL A 24 -9.30 11.12 20.30
N ALA A 25 -10.24 11.86 20.90
CA ALA A 25 -10.09 12.38 22.26
C ALA A 25 -10.11 11.29 23.33
N THR A 26 -11.01 10.30 23.22
CA THR A 26 -11.10 9.21 24.20
C THR A 26 -9.86 8.29 24.19
N THR A 27 -9.17 8.18 23.05
CA THR A 27 -7.90 7.45 22.95
C THR A 27 -6.70 8.31 23.36
N ALA A 28 -6.73 9.63 23.12
CA ALA A 28 -5.69 10.57 23.58
C ALA A 28 -5.61 10.68 25.12
N LEU A 29 -6.75 10.63 25.82
CA LEU A 29 -6.81 10.66 27.29
C LEU A 29 -6.19 9.42 27.96
N ALA A 30 -6.08 8.29 27.25
CA ALA A 30 -5.41 7.09 27.76
C ALA A 30 -3.87 7.15 27.63
N LEU A 31 -3.34 8.10 26.84
CA LEU A 31 -1.91 8.19 26.49
C LEU A 31 -1.14 9.29 27.27
N SER A 32 -1.81 10.02 28.16
CA SER A 32 -1.26 11.22 28.84
C SER A 32 -0.72 11.00 30.26
N SER A 33 -0.47 9.76 30.69
CA SER A 33 -0.12 9.46 32.09
C SER A 33 1.38 9.19 32.37
N GLY A 34 2.31 9.63 31.52
CA GLY A 34 3.76 9.40 31.70
C GLY A 34 4.63 10.62 31.36
N SER A 35 5.41 11.10 32.33
CA SER A 35 6.16 12.37 32.37
C SER A 35 6.98 12.76 31.13
N ALA A 36 7.00 14.08 30.85
CA ALA A 36 7.72 14.84 29.81
C ALA A 36 7.25 14.58 28.35
N PHE A 37 6.05 15.06 28.01
CA PHE A 37 5.39 14.81 26.74
C PHE A 37 5.92 15.73 25.61
N ALA A 38 6.57 15.16 24.60
CA ALA A 38 6.60 15.75 23.26
C ALA A 38 5.37 15.21 22.51
N GLY A 39 4.23 15.89 22.70
CA GLY A 39 2.99 15.57 21.98
C GLY A 39 2.92 16.31 20.64
N TRP A 40 2.36 15.68 19.62
CA TRP A 40 2.05 16.33 18.35
C TRP A 40 0.70 15.87 17.81
N ALA A 41 0.08 16.75 17.03
CA ALA A 41 -1.11 16.44 16.25
C ALA A 41 -0.95 17.06 14.87
N ARG A 42 -1.39 16.36 13.82
CA ARG A 42 -1.61 16.99 12.52
C ARG A 42 -2.85 16.41 11.86
N GLY A 43 -3.47 17.23 11.02
CA GLY A 43 -4.57 16.83 10.16
C GLY A 43 -4.32 17.31 8.74
N GLY A 44 -5.02 16.70 7.79
CA GLY A 44 -4.90 17.07 6.38
C GLY A 44 -6.01 16.46 5.54
N THR A 45 -6.27 17.05 4.38
CA THR A 45 -7.20 16.51 3.39
C THR A 45 -6.43 16.23 2.10
N ALA A 46 -6.56 15.02 1.59
CA ALA A 46 -6.02 14.63 0.28
C ALA A 46 -7.18 14.56 -0.73
N TYR A 47 -6.99 15.17 -1.90
CA TYR A 47 -7.97 15.13 -2.98
C TYR A 47 -7.52 14.13 -4.04
N THR A 48 -8.43 13.25 -4.43
CA THR A 48 -8.19 12.24 -5.48
C THR A 48 -9.31 12.31 -6.51
N GLY A 49 -9.15 11.63 -7.64
CA GLY A 49 -10.24 11.46 -8.62
C GLY A 49 -11.49 10.76 -8.05
N ARG A 50 -11.41 10.17 -6.85
CA ARG A 50 -12.55 9.54 -6.16
C ARG A 50 -13.14 10.40 -5.03
N GLY A 51 -12.62 11.61 -4.79
CA GLY A 51 -13.10 12.54 -3.77
C GLY A 51 -12.06 12.92 -2.71
N ALA A 52 -12.51 13.64 -1.68
CA ALA A 52 -11.70 14.15 -0.59
C ALA A 52 -11.57 13.14 0.57
N TYR A 53 -10.34 12.88 0.99
CA TYR A 53 -10.00 12.02 2.12
C TYR A 53 -9.50 12.89 3.26
N SER A 54 -10.20 12.89 4.39
CA SER A 54 -9.82 13.70 5.56
C SER A 54 -9.14 12.82 6.61
N GLY A 55 -7.93 13.20 7.01
CA GLY A 55 -7.16 12.45 7.99
C GLY A 55 -6.74 13.30 9.17
N ALA A 56 -6.58 12.65 10.32
CA ALA A 56 -6.01 13.21 11.53
C ALA A 56 -5.09 12.19 12.19
N HIS A 57 -4.02 12.67 12.82
CA HIS A 57 -3.12 11.85 13.60
C HIS A 57 -2.62 12.62 14.82
N VAL A 58 -2.37 11.87 15.89
CA VAL A 58 -1.82 12.35 17.14
C VAL A 58 -0.73 11.38 17.59
N GLY A 59 0.24 11.89 18.33
CA GLY A 59 1.26 11.06 18.96
C GLY A 59 1.86 11.75 20.17
N SER A 60 2.46 10.95 21.03
CA SER A 60 3.18 11.41 22.20
C SER A 60 4.38 10.52 22.45
N CYS A 61 5.44 11.11 23.00
CA CYS A 61 6.60 10.37 23.49
C CYS A 61 6.84 10.67 24.97
N GLY A 62 7.27 9.65 25.71
CA GLY A 62 7.68 9.73 27.10
C GLY A 62 8.36 8.43 27.52
N GLY A 63 9.35 8.52 28.43
CA GLY A 63 9.96 7.32 29.03
C GLY A 63 10.65 6.34 28.06
N GLY A 64 11.09 6.80 26.87
CA GLY A 64 11.70 5.93 25.86
C GLY A 64 10.70 5.25 24.91
N SER A 65 9.40 5.53 25.08
CA SER A 65 8.34 5.07 24.19
C SER A 65 7.65 6.24 23.48
N CYS A 66 7.19 5.99 22.28
CA CYS A 66 6.37 6.89 21.50
C CYS A 66 5.14 6.15 21.00
N SER A 67 3.96 6.67 21.29
CA SER A 67 2.69 6.11 20.82
C SER A 67 2.03 7.06 19.83
N HIS A 68 1.31 6.50 18.88
CA HIS A 68 0.53 7.26 17.91
C HIS A 68 -0.85 6.63 17.71
N ALA A 69 -1.78 7.48 17.27
CA ALA A 69 -3.07 7.08 16.77
C ALA A 69 -3.46 8.02 15.64
N GLY A 70 -4.11 7.49 14.61
CA GLY A 70 -4.62 8.29 13.51
C GLY A 70 -5.67 7.56 12.73
N GLY A 71 -6.30 8.29 11.83
CA GLY A 71 -7.26 7.71 10.92
C GLY A 71 -7.52 8.59 9.72
N VAL A 72 -8.10 7.98 8.69
CA VAL A 72 -8.54 8.63 7.47
C VAL A 72 -9.97 8.23 7.18
N MET A 73 -10.81 9.23 6.93
CA MET A 73 -12.16 9.04 6.45
C MET A 73 -12.18 9.24 4.94
N ASN A 74 -12.83 8.31 4.24
CA ASN A 74 -13.00 8.37 2.80
C ASN A 74 -14.28 9.16 2.42
N PRO A 75 -14.45 9.53 1.14
CA PRO A 75 -15.63 10.24 0.64
C PRO A 75 -16.97 9.56 0.91
N TRP A 76 -16.96 8.25 1.15
CA TRP A 76 -18.16 7.43 1.39
C TRP A 76 -18.42 7.17 2.89
N GLY A 77 -17.72 7.88 3.78
CA GLY A 77 -17.91 7.80 5.23
C GLY A 77 -17.23 6.60 5.91
N GLY A 78 -16.50 5.77 5.16
CA GLY A 78 -15.69 4.70 5.72
C GLY A 78 -14.44 5.23 6.40
N VAL A 79 -14.12 4.72 7.59
CA VAL A 79 -12.98 5.16 8.40
C VAL A 79 -11.96 4.05 8.55
N ALA A 80 -10.71 4.31 8.17
CA ALA A 80 -9.58 3.48 8.54
C ALA A 80 -8.83 4.14 9.70
N THR A 81 -8.43 3.37 10.71
CA THR A 81 -7.62 3.86 11.83
C THR A 81 -6.36 3.03 11.98
N ASN A 82 -5.35 3.62 12.60
CA ASN A 82 -4.15 2.93 13.00
C ASN A 82 -3.64 3.52 14.30
N SER A 83 -3.28 2.66 15.24
CA SER A 83 -2.62 3.04 16.47
C SER A 83 -1.47 2.10 16.77
N GLY A 84 -0.44 2.58 17.45
CA GLY A 84 0.67 1.76 17.86
C GLY A 84 1.61 2.46 18.82
N THR A 85 2.63 1.73 19.25
CA THR A 85 3.71 2.20 20.11
C THR A 85 5.03 1.68 19.59
N VAL A 86 6.06 2.50 19.69
CA VAL A 86 7.45 2.12 19.53
C VAL A 86 8.16 2.38 20.86
N THR A 87 8.89 1.40 21.37
CA THR A 87 9.61 1.47 22.64
C THR A 87 11.07 1.18 22.40
N ARG A 88 11.97 2.05 22.88
CA ARG A 88 13.40 1.77 22.91
C ARG A 88 13.70 0.85 24.09
N THR A 89 14.10 -0.39 23.81
CA THR A 89 14.37 -1.42 24.84
C THR A 89 15.82 -1.39 25.31
N ALA A 90 16.75 -0.96 24.45
CA ALA A 90 18.16 -0.73 24.75
C ALA A 90 18.76 0.24 23.70
N PRO A 91 20.02 0.72 23.86
CA PRO A 91 20.67 1.52 22.83
C PRO A 91 20.69 0.79 21.47
N GLY A 92 20.09 1.42 20.45
CA GLY A 92 19.96 0.83 19.11
C GLY A 92 18.90 -0.27 18.98
N GLN A 93 18.15 -0.61 20.04
CA GLN A 93 17.12 -1.65 20.05
C GLN A 93 15.74 -1.04 20.26
N PHE A 94 14.78 -1.41 19.41
CA PHE A 94 13.43 -0.89 19.44
C PHE A 94 12.43 -2.01 19.23
N SER A 95 11.35 -2.02 19.99
CA SER A 95 10.19 -2.87 19.72
C SER A 95 9.01 -2.00 19.32
N ASN A 96 8.17 -2.48 18.42
CA ASN A 96 6.95 -1.81 18.04
C ASN A 96 5.76 -2.76 18.02
N SER A 97 4.58 -2.23 18.30
CA SER A 97 3.33 -2.95 18.14
C SER A 97 2.19 -1.99 17.82
N GLY A 98 1.14 -2.51 17.19
CA GLY A 98 -0.01 -1.69 16.87
C GLY A 98 -1.15 -2.48 16.23
N THR A 99 -2.21 -1.77 15.91
CA THR A 99 -3.37 -2.31 15.21
C THR A 99 -3.86 -1.30 14.18
N ALA A 100 -4.10 -1.79 12.97
CA ALA A 100 -4.80 -1.06 11.92
C ALA A 100 -6.22 -1.60 11.79
N TYR A 101 -7.22 -0.73 11.68
CA TYR A 101 -8.59 -1.08 11.35
C TYR A 101 -8.95 -0.50 9.99
N GLY A 102 -9.55 -1.31 9.12
CA GLY A 102 -10.10 -0.85 7.85
C GLY A 102 -11.54 -0.34 7.98
N PRO A 103 -12.09 0.29 6.92
CA PRO A 103 -13.44 0.84 6.87
C PRO A 103 -14.59 -0.12 7.21
N TYR A 104 -14.34 -1.42 7.17
CA TYR A 104 -15.32 -2.49 7.40
C TYR A 104 -15.05 -3.28 8.68
N GLY A 105 -14.33 -2.69 9.65
CA GLY A 105 -14.06 -3.30 10.96
C GLY A 105 -13.03 -4.44 10.96
N ARG A 106 -12.49 -4.81 9.79
CA ARG A 106 -11.36 -5.76 9.71
C ARG A 106 -10.10 -5.12 10.31
N SER A 107 -9.42 -5.84 11.18
CA SER A 107 -8.19 -5.39 11.81
C SER A 107 -6.95 -6.18 11.41
N VAL A 108 -5.80 -5.55 11.48
CA VAL A 108 -4.50 -6.21 11.39
C VAL A 108 -3.67 -5.74 12.57
N GLN A 109 -3.31 -6.69 13.43
CA GLN A 109 -2.31 -6.48 14.47
C GLN A 109 -0.93 -6.61 13.85
N HIS A 110 -0.02 -5.75 14.26
CA HIS A 110 1.37 -5.85 13.85
C HIS A 110 2.29 -5.66 15.05
N ALA A 111 3.42 -6.35 15.02
CA ALA A 111 4.50 -6.19 15.98
C ALA A 111 5.84 -6.38 15.28
N GLY A 112 6.90 -5.87 15.87
CA GLY A 112 8.24 -6.06 15.35
C GLY A 112 9.32 -5.56 16.30
N ASP A 113 10.54 -5.94 15.96
CA ASP A 113 11.75 -5.56 16.67
C ASP A 113 12.78 -5.07 15.66
N THR A 114 13.44 -3.97 15.98
CA THR A 114 14.56 -3.40 15.22
C THR A 114 15.80 -3.41 16.08
N SER A 115 16.89 -3.94 15.52
CA SER A 115 18.20 -4.02 16.16
C SER A 115 19.24 -3.35 15.28
N CYS A 116 19.87 -2.30 15.78
CA CYS A 116 20.95 -1.59 15.09
C CYS A 116 22.26 -1.74 15.85
N ALA A 117 23.26 -2.35 15.19
CA ALA A 117 24.61 -2.49 15.71
C ALA A 117 25.63 -2.53 14.56
N GLY A 118 26.81 -1.96 14.78
CA GLY A 118 27.93 -2.07 13.83
C GLY A 118 27.64 -1.56 12.42
N GLY A 119 26.83 -0.51 12.27
CA GLY A 119 26.43 0.04 10.97
C GLY A 119 25.37 -0.77 10.22
N SER A 120 24.84 -1.83 10.84
CA SER A 120 23.71 -2.61 10.33
C SER A 120 22.48 -2.43 11.21
N CYS A 121 21.31 -2.42 10.58
CA CYS A 121 20.01 -2.43 11.25
C CYS A 121 19.17 -3.56 10.68
N SER A 122 18.72 -4.46 11.54
CA SER A 122 17.81 -5.56 11.21
C SER A 122 16.45 -5.28 11.80
N HIS A 123 15.38 -5.63 11.09
CA HIS A 123 14.00 -5.58 11.55
C HIS A 123 13.33 -6.92 11.30
N THR A 124 12.66 -7.47 12.30
CA THR A 124 11.72 -8.58 12.15
C THR A 124 10.34 -8.13 12.60
N GLY A 125 9.29 -8.59 11.95
CA GLY A 125 7.94 -8.27 12.40
C GLY A 125 6.86 -9.10 11.74
N ASP A 126 5.71 -9.12 12.41
CA ASP A 126 4.57 -9.94 12.06
C ASP A 126 3.33 -9.09 11.82
N MET A 127 2.45 -9.58 10.96
CA MET A 127 1.14 -8.99 10.67
C MET A 127 0.07 -10.08 10.75
N THR A 128 -0.77 -10.02 11.77
CA THR A 128 -1.85 -11.00 12.00
C THR A 128 -3.18 -10.39 11.60
N GLY A 129 -3.87 -11.04 10.66
CA GLY A 129 -5.20 -10.62 10.21
C GLY A 129 -6.34 -11.13 11.11
N PRO A 130 -7.60 -10.76 10.82
CA PRO A 130 -8.75 -11.09 11.67
C PRO A 130 -9.02 -12.59 11.80
N SER A 131 -8.56 -13.39 10.82
CA SER A 131 -8.69 -14.84 10.82
C SER A 131 -7.54 -15.56 11.53
N GLY A 132 -6.71 -14.84 12.30
CA GLY A 132 -5.54 -15.40 13.00
C GLY A 132 -4.39 -15.82 12.08
N LYS A 133 -4.46 -15.50 10.79
CA LYS A 133 -3.39 -15.80 9.84
C LYS A 133 -2.31 -14.72 9.91
N THR A 134 -1.06 -15.14 10.04
CA THR A 134 0.09 -14.24 10.23
C THR A 134 1.02 -14.28 9.03
N ALA A 135 1.41 -13.11 8.54
CA ALA A 135 2.55 -12.95 7.64
C ALA A 135 3.73 -12.41 8.44
N THR A 136 4.94 -12.86 8.11
CA THR A 136 6.17 -12.41 8.78
C THR A 136 7.05 -11.66 7.81
N THR A 137 7.87 -10.77 8.34
CA THR A 137 8.80 -9.92 7.59
C THR A 137 10.15 -9.92 8.29
N ALA A 138 11.22 -9.95 7.50
CA ALA A 138 12.56 -9.74 7.98
C ALA A 138 13.28 -8.80 7.01
N ASN A 139 14.09 -7.88 7.50
CA ASN A 139 14.85 -6.98 6.67
C ASN A 139 16.14 -6.58 7.37
N THR A 140 17.20 -6.38 6.60
CA THR A 140 18.47 -5.85 7.08
C THR A 140 18.92 -4.77 6.13
N VAL A 141 19.42 -3.67 6.69
CA VAL A 141 20.15 -2.65 5.95
C VAL A 141 21.51 -2.49 6.61
N THR A 142 22.57 -2.56 5.80
CA THR A 142 23.95 -2.44 6.25
C THR A 142 24.61 -1.29 5.52
N ARG A 143 25.27 -0.41 6.25
CA ARG A 143 26.25 0.53 5.71
C ARG A 143 27.59 -0.18 5.61
N ASN A 144 28.01 -0.55 4.40
CA ASN A 144 29.27 -1.24 4.16
C ASN A 144 30.46 -0.28 4.21
N ALA A 145 30.26 0.95 3.74
CA ALA A 145 31.25 2.04 3.74
C ALA A 145 30.53 3.40 3.58
N PRO A 146 31.22 4.55 3.68
CA PRO A 146 30.63 5.84 3.31
C PRO A 146 30.07 5.80 1.88
N GLY A 147 28.78 6.13 1.72
CA GLY A 147 28.08 6.08 0.43
C GLY A 147 27.75 4.68 -0.09
N GLN A 148 28.09 3.60 0.63
CA GLN A 148 27.82 2.22 0.22
C GLN A 148 26.87 1.53 1.20
N TYR A 149 25.79 0.99 0.66
CA TYR A 149 24.73 0.35 1.44
C TYR A 149 24.27 -0.93 0.76
N SER A 150 23.97 -1.95 1.55
CA SER A 150 23.29 -3.17 1.11
C SER A 150 22.01 -3.37 1.91
N SER A 151 20.96 -3.87 1.27
CA SER A 151 19.73 -4.26 1.96
C SER A 151 19.27 -5.63 1.50
N SER A 152 18.70 -6.40 2.40
CA SER A 152 18.07 -7.66 2.08
C SER A 152 16.89 -7.92 2.98
N GLY A 153 15.83 -8.52 2.49
CA GLY A 153 14.71 -8.88 3.33
C GLY A 153 13.78 -9.89 2.69
N SER A 154 12.84 -10.35 3.48
CA SER A 154 11.84 -11.34 3.11
C SER A 154 10.47 -10.97 3.64
N VAL A 155 9.44 -11.46 2.94
CA VAL A 155 8.06 -11.47 3.39
C VAL A 155 7.54 -12.88 3.21
N THR A 156 7.16 -13.53 4.31
CA THR A 156 6.60 -14.88 4.31
C THR A 156 5.12 -14.78 4.58
N GLY A 157 4.30 -15.20 3.62
CA GLY A 157 2.85 -15.22 3.78
C GLY A 157 2.39 -16.31 4.76
N PRO A 158 1.12 -16.29 5.17
CA PRO A 158 0.58 -17.27 6.13
C PRO A 158 0.60 -18.73 5.66
N ASN A 159 0.78 -18.94 4.35
CA ASN A 159 0.88 -20.27 3.75
C ASN A 159 2.35 -20.74 3.59
N GLY A 160 3.32 -20.04 4.19
CA GLY A 160 4.75 -20.38 4.13
C GLY A 160 5.48 -19.93 2.88
N ASN A 161 4.78 -19.35 1.91
CA ASN A 161 5.39 -18.83 0.69
C ASN A 161 6.17 -17.53 0.95
N THR A 162 7.44 -17.51 0.58
CA THR A 162 8.37 -16.41 0.87
C THR A 162 8.76 -15.67 -0.40
N SER A 163 8.68 -14.34 -0.37
CA SER A 163 9.36 -13.48 -1.36
C SER A 163 10.56 -12.81 -0.70
N THR A 164 11.67 -12.69 -1.40
CA THR A 164 12.89 -12.06 -0.92
C THR A 164 13.27 -10.88 -1.80
N HIS A 165 14.06 -9.97 -1.26
CA HIS A 165 14.73 -8.93 -2.03
C HIS A 165 16.16 -8.77 -1.54
N ASN A 166 17.06 -8.44 -2.46
CA ASN A 166 18.43 -8.05 -2.17
C ASN A 166 18.76 -6.82 -3.03
N ALA A 167 19.38 -5.81 -2.45
CA ALA A 167 19.75 -4.60 -3.17
C ALA A 167 21.05 -3.99 -2.64
N SER A 168 21.68 -3.19 -3.48
CA SER A 168 22.87 -2.42 -3.15
C SER A 168 22.72 -1.00 -3.69
N THR A 169 23.33 -0.06 -2.97
CA THR A 169 23.53 1.31 -3.42
C THR A 169 24.99 1.67 -3.22
N SER A 170 25.63 2.20 -4.25
CA SER A 170 27.01 2.66 -4.21
C SER A 170 27.10 4.06 -4.80
N CYS A 171 27.52 5.01 -3.95
CA CYS A 171 27.73 6.39 -4.34
C CYS A 171 29.23 6.69 -4.45
N ALA A 172 29.62 7.23 -5.59
CA ALA A 172 30.96 7.74 -5.85
C ALA A 172 30.87 9.10 -6.55
N GLY A 173 31.46 10.12 -5.93
CA GLY A 173 31.37 11.50 -6.41
C GLY A 173 29.91 11.98 -6.44
N TYR A 174 29.45 12.42 -7.62
CA TYR A 174 28.10 12.95 -7.83
C TYR A 174 27.07 11.89 -8.26
N THR A 175 27.49 10.63 -8.38
CA THR A 175 26.64 9.55 -8.90
C THR A 175 26.42 8.48 -7.84
N CYS A 176 25.16 8.09 -7.67
CA CYS A 176 24.75 6.94 -6.89
C CYS A 176 24.14 5.89 -7.82
N ASN A 177 24.72 4.71 -7.85
CA ASN A 177 24.17 3.56 -8.56
C ASN A 177 23.40 2.68 -7.59
N ARG A 178 22.25 2.17 -8.03
CA ARG A 178 21.43 1.22 -7.28
C ARG A 178 21.17 -0.01 -8.13
N SER A 179 21.21 -1.18 -7.50
CA SER A 179 20.79 -2.42 -8.13
C SER A 179 20.13 -3.34 -7.13
N GLY A 180 19.35 -4.31 -7.61
CA GLY A 180 18.79 -5.32 -6.74
C GLY A 180 17.95 -6.35 -7.48
N THR A 181 17.56 -7.38 -6.75
CA THR A 181 16.68 -8.46 -7.18
C THR A 181 15.52 -8.59 -6.19
N ILE A 182 14.38 -9.02 -6.70
CA ILE A 182 13.24 -9.48 -5.92
C ILE A 182 12.89 -10.85 -6.44
N ASP A 183 13.02 -11.87 -5.60
CA ASP A 183 12.55 -13.22 -5.91
C ASP A 183 11.18 -13.39 -5.26
N THR A 184 10.18 -13.64 -6.09
CA THR A 184 8.80 -13.78 -5.63
C THR A 184 8.54 -15.21 -5.19
N ALA A 185 7.59 -15.36 -4.27
CA ALA A 185 7.04 -16.64 -3.83
C ALA A 185 6.60 -17.58 -4.97
N ASN A 186 6.28 -17.02 -6.14
CA ASN A 186 5.83 -17.78 -7.31
C ASN A 186 6.98 -18.20 -8.24
N GLY A 187 8.25 -18.05 -7.82
CA GLY A 187 9.43 -18.43 -8.59
C GLY A 187 9.80 -17.47 -9.73
N SER A 188 9.21 -16.27 -9.76
CA SER A 188 9.61 -15.20 -10.69
C SER A 188 10.62 -14.27 -10.04
N THR A 189 11.53 -13.70 -10.83
CA THR A 189 12.55 -12.76 -10.35
C THR A 189 12.40 -11.42 -11.05
N VAL A 190 12.51 -10.33 -10.31
CA VAL A 190 12.61 -8.96 -10.86
C VAL A 190 13.98 -8.40 -10.52
N THR A 191 14.81 -8.20 -11.53
CA THR A 191 16.10 -7.50 -11.40
C THR A 191 15.92 -6.04 -11.77
N HIS A 192 16.46 -5.13 -10.99
CA HIS A 192 16.45 -3.71 -11.30
C HIS A 192 17.83 -3.10 -11.11
N ALA A 193 18.12 -2.09 -11.91
CA ALA A 193 19.34 -1.29 -11.83
C ALA A 193 19.03 0.15 -12.19
N GLY A 194 19.83 1.10 -11.71
CA GLY A 194 19.65 2.50 -12.03
C GLY A 194 20.73 3.38 -11.43
N SER A 195 20.68 4.66 -11.78
CA SER A 195 21.59 5.67 -11.26
C SER A 195 20.87 6.98 -10.97
N ALA A 196 21.43 7.77 -10.07
CA ALA A 196 21.10 9.16 -9.85
C ALA A 196 22.40 9.97 -9.85
N THR A 197 22.51 10.93 -10.77
CA THR A 197 23.70 11.78 -10.94
C THR A 197 23.33 13.24 -10.77
N SER A 198 23.97 13.91 -9.81
CA SER A 198 23.93 15.37 -9.73
C SER A 198 24.80 15.96 -10.84
N VAL A 199 24.18 16.62 -11.81
CA VAL A 199 24.90 17.25 -12.94
C VAL A 199 25.13 18.75 -12.73
N ALA A 200 24.35 19.37 -11.84
CA ALA A 200 24.50 20.75 -11.39
C ALA A 200 23.81 20.91 -10.03
N PRO A 201 24.07 22.00 -9.28
CA PRO A 201 23.31 22.30 -8.05
C PRO A 201 21.81 22.27 -8.30
N GLY A 202 21.10 21.39 -7.58
CA GLY A 202 19.66 21.21 -7.70
C GLY A 202 19.20 20.42 -8.93
N VAL A 203 20.09 19.93 -9.80
CA VAL A 203 19.71 19.14 -10.99
C VAL A 203 20.24 17.71 -10.88
N VAL A 204 19.31 16.76 -10.86
CA VAL A 204 19.62 15.33 -10.79
C VAL A 204 19.05 14.63 -12.03
N VAL A 205 19.91 13.89 -12.72
CA VAL A 205 19.52 12.98 -13.80
C VAL A 205 19.42 11.58 -13.22
N THR A 206 18.32 10.89 -13.49
CA THR A 206 18.09 9.52 -13.07
C THR A 206 17.92 8.60 -14.27
N SER A 207 18.37 7.36 -14.10
CA SER A 207 18.11 6.27 -15.03
C SER A 207 17.72 5.03 -14.24
N GLY A 208 16.95 4.15 -14.86
CA GLY A 208 16.55 2.90 -14.26
C GLY A 208 16.04 1.89 -15.27
N SER A 209 16.27 0.62 -14.98
CA SER A 209 15.64 -0.50 -15.66
C SER A 209 15.11 -1.50 -14.64
N ALA A 210 14.05 -2.21 -15.03
CA ALA A 210 13.55 -3.36 -14.30
C ALA A 210 13.22 -4.46 -15.31
N THR A 211 13.75 -5.66 -15.08
CA THR A 211 13.54 -6.84 -15.88
C THR A 211 12.85 -7.88 -15.02
N ALA A 212 11.61 -8.23 -15.37
CA ALA A 212 10.88 -9.33 -14.76
C ALA A 212 11.07 -10.60 -15.59
N THR A 213 11.41 -11.70 -14.93
CA THR A 213 11.62 -13.02 -15.56
C THR A 213 10.75 -14.06 -14.85
N THR A 214 10.00 -14.82 -15.64
CA THR A 214 9.14 -15.92 -15.19
C THR A 214 9.36 -17.12 -16.12
N GLY A 215 10.07 -18.13 -15.64
CA GLY A 215 10.49 -19.26 -16.46
C GLY A 215 11.33 -18.78 -17.66
N THR A 216 10.86 -19.07 -18.88
CA THR A 216 11.53 -18.68 -20.14
C THR A 216 11.14 -17.30 -20.66
N HIS A 217 10.19 -16.60 -20.01
CA HIS A 217 9.70 -15.29 -20.46
C HIS A 217 10.39 -14.18 -19.67
N SER A 218 10.76 -13.10 -20.36
CA SER A 218 11.33 -11.91 -19.73
C SER A 218 10.73 -10.64 -20.32
N THR A 219 10.53 -9.62 -19.49
CA THR A 219 10.03 -8.30 -19.89
C THR A 219 10.87 -7.23 -19.20
N THR A 220 11.38 -6.29 -19.98
CA THR A 220 12.22 -5.19 -19.48
C THR A 220 11.53 -3.85 -19.70
N VAL A 221 11.50 -3.03 -18.65
CA VAL A 221 11.07 -1.63 -18.69
C VAL A 221 12.28 -0.76 -18.39
N VAL A 222 12.49 0.29 -19.20
CA VAL A 222 13.56 1.29 -18.99
C VAL A 222 12.92 2.65 -18.85
N ALA A 223 13.40 3.42 -17.87
CA ALA A 223 12.94 4.78 -17.60
C ALA A 223 14.13 5.68 -17.25
N GLY A 224 14.03 6.95 -17.61
CA GLY A 224 14.98 7.99 -17.22
C GLY A 224 14.27 9.32 -17.09
N ALA A 225 14.76 10.16 -16.18
CA ALA A 225 14.18 11.48 -15.92
C ALA A 225 15.25 12.49 -15.50
N THR A 226 14.99 13.77 -15.72
CA THR A 226 15.77 14.87 -15.14
C THR A 226 14.87 15.63 -14.19
N VAL A 227 15.32 15.84 -12.96
CA VAL A 227 14.59 16.57 -11.93
C VAL A 227 15.40 17.79 -11.50
N THR A 228 14.77 18.96 -11.57
CA THR A 228 15.35 20.23 -11.11
C THR A 228 14.59 20.70 -9.87
N ALA A 229 15.29 20.81 -8.74
CA ALA A 229 14.78 21.40 -7.52
C ALA A 229 14.70 22.93 -7.68
N GLY A 230 13.49 23.50 -7.65
CA GLY A 230 13.28 24.96 -7.69
C GLY A 230 12.14 25.48 -8.57
N THR A 231 11.47 24.62 -9.34
CA THR A 231 10.34 25.03 -10.19
C THR A 231 9.20 24.03 -10.10
N THR A 232 7.97 24.54 -10.05
CA THR A 232 6.73 23.75 -10.20
C THR A 232 6.88 22.74 -11.33
N VAL A 233 6.50 21.50 -11.04
CA VAL A 233 6.51 20.39 -11.99
C VAL A 233 5.72 20.81 -13.23
N VAL A 234 6.41 21.18 -14.31
CA VAL A 234 5.82 21.14 -15.64
C VAL A 234 5.79 19.66 -16.01
N ALA A 235 4.59 19.11 -16.14
CA ALA A 235 4.42 17.76 -16.64
C ALA A 235 5.11 17.66 -18.01
N VAL A 236 6.26 16.98 -18.05
CA VAL A 236 6.87 16.59 -19.31
C VAL A 236 5.92 15.55 -19.92
N PRO A 237 5.37 15.77 -21.13
CA PRO A 237 4.57 14.76 -21.77
C PRO A 237 5.39 13.47 -21.92
N PRO A 238 4.77 12.29 -21.75
CA PRO A 238 5.50 11.02 -21.85
C PRO A 238 6.25 10.95 -23.18
N PRO A 239 7.47 10.37 -23.22
CA PRO A 239 8.18 10.18 -24.47
C PRO A 239 7.27 9.43 -25.43
N SER A 240 7.06 9.98 -26.62
CA SER A 240 6.32 9.32 -27.68
C SER A 240 6.98 7.97 -27.92
N SER A 241 6.24 6.89 -27.66
CA SER A 241 6.66 5.55 -28.03
C SER A 241 6.75 5.48 -29.56
N THR A 242 7.93 5.69 -30.12
CA THR A 242 8.23 5.29 -31.50
C THR A 242 8.22 3.77 -31.52
N ILE A 243 7.06 3.20 -31.86
CA ILE A 243 6.99 1.81 -32.27
C ILE A 243 7.72 1.72 -33.60
N VAL A 244 8.93 1.15 -33.58
CA VAL A 244 9.58 0.69 -34.82
C VAL A 244 8.80 -0.54 -35.26
N VAL A 245 7.82 -0.34 -36.14
CA VAL A 245 7.14 -1.44 -36.81
C VAL A 245 8.14 -2.01 -37.81
N ALA A 246 8.61 -3.24 -37.56
CA ALA A 246 9.38 -3.98 -38.55
C ALA A 246 8.53 -4.15 -39.83
N PRO A 247 9.11 -4.01 -41.04
CA PRO A 247 8.36 -4.19 -42.27
C PRO A 247 7.70 -5.58 -42.32
N PRO A 248 6.45 -5.68 -42.78
CA PRO A 248 5.71 -6.94 -42.78
C PRO A 248 6.42 -7.98 -43.65
N PRO A 249 6.50 -9.26 -43.20
CA PRO A 249 7.06 -10.33 -44.00
C PRO A 249 6.25 -10.49 -45.30
N PRO A 250 6.89 -10.93 -46.40
CA PRO A 250 6.23 -11.09 -47.70
C PRO A 250 5.04 -12.07 -47.58
N PRO A 251 3.92 -11.79 -48.26
CA PRO A 251 2.70 -12.57 -48.11
C PRO A 251 2.93 -14.01 -48.58
N THR A 252 2.81 -14.95 -47.65
CA THR A 252 2.61 -16.36 -47.97
C THR A 252 1.17 -16.55 -48.43
N THR A 253 0.99 -17.05 -49.65
CA THR A 253 -0.31 -17.48 -50.16
C THR A 253 -0.81 -18.66 -49.33
N VAL A 254 -1.73 -18.40 -48.41
CA VAL A 254 -2.46 -19.44 -47.69
C VAL A 254 -3.62 -19.89 -48.56
N VAL A 255 -3.57 -21.14 -49.00
CA VAL A 255 -4.74 -21.82 -49.57
C VAL A 255 -5.74 -22.05 -48.44
N VAL A 256 -6.85 -21.32 -48.47
CA VAL A 256 -7.92 -21.44 -47.48
C VAL A 256 -8.77 -22.66 -47.82
N ALA A 257 -8.75 -23.67 -46.95
CA ALA A 257 -9.71 -24.77 -47.01
C ALA A 257 -11.12 -24.26 -46.61
N PRO A 258 -12.20 -24.81 -47.21
CA PRO A 258 -13.56 -24.38 -46.89
C PRO A 258 -13.90 -24.62 -45.41
N PRO A 259 -14.70 -23.73 -44.80
CA PRO A 259 -14.99 -23.79 -43.37
C PRO A 259 -15.79 -25.05 -42.99
N PRO A 260 -15.50 -25.66 -41.84
CA PRO A 260 -16.21 -26.84 -41.37
C PRO A 260 -17.70 -26.53 -41.07
N PRO A 261 -18.60 -27.53 -41.17
CA PRO A 261 -20.01 -27.35 -40.89
C PRO A 261 -20.26 -26.82 -39.47
N PRO A 262 -21.29 -25.98 -39.26
CA PRO A 262 -21.64 -25.49 -37.93
C PRO A 262 -21.94 -26.65 -36.98
N ALA A 263 -21.36 -26.59 -35.77
CA ALA A 263 -21.65 -27.56 -34.72
C ALA A 263 -23.11 -27.45 -34.25
N PRO A 264 -23.76 -28.57 -33.89
CA PRO A 264 -25.13 -28.54 -33.37
C PRO A 264 -25.19 -27.81 -32.02
N VAL A 265 -26.11 -26.86 -31.91
CA VAL A 265 -26.34 -26.10 -30.69
C VAL A 265 -27.14 -26.97 -29.71
N VAL A 266 -26.50 -27.36 -28.61
CA VAL A 266 -27.17 -28.04 -27.49
C VAL A 266 -27.82 -26.98 -26.61
N TYR A 267 -29.16 -26.97 -26.56
CA TYR A 267 -29.91 -26.10 -25.66
C TYR A 267 -29.91 -26.71 -24.25
N VAL A 268 -29.22 -26.06 -23.31
CA VAL A 268 -29.28 -26.40 -21.89
C VAL A 268 -30.37 -25.55 -21.25
N ALA A 269 -31.45 -26.19 -20.78
CA ALA A 269 -32.52 -25.50 -20.08
C ALA A 269 -31.97 -24.85 -18.79
N PRO A 270 -32.39 -23.61 -18.44
CA PRO A 270 -31.97 -22.97 -17.21
C PRO A 270 -32.36 -23.82 -15.99
N VAL A 271 -31.37 -24.09 -15.13
CA VAL A 271 -31.59 -24.83 -13.87
C VAL A 271 -32.59 -24.05 -12.99
N PRO A 272 -33.68 -24.69 -12.52
CA PRO A 272 -34.61 -24.06 -11.60
C PRO A 272 -33.89 -23.60 -10.33
N ARG A 273 -34.14 -22.36 -9.90
CA ARG A 273 -33.58 -21.90 -8.62
C ARG A 273 -34.26 -22.64 -7.47
N PRO A 274 -33.51 -23.16 -6.50
CA PRO A 274 -34.10 -23.82 -5.34
C PRO A 274 -34.86 -22.77 -4.50
N ALA A 275 -36.12 -23.06 -4.18
CA ALA A 275 -36.89 -22.27 -3.24
C ALA A 275 -36.32 -22.47 -1.82
N VAL A 276 -36.15 -21.37 -1.09
CA VAL A 276 -35.61 -21.37 0.28
C VAL A 276 -36.76 -21.09 1.24
N TRP A 277 -36.93 -21.97 2.23
CA TRP A 277 -37.87 -21.73 3.32
C TRP A 277 -37.31 -20.70 4.28
N VAL A 278 -38.03 -19.59 4.44
CA VAL A 278 -37.70 -18.54 5.39
C VAL A 278 -38.64 -18.67 6.59
N PRO A 279 -38.13 -19.02 7.79
CA PRO A 279 -38.91 -19.01 9.01
C PRO A 279 -39.51 -17.62 9.30
N GLY A 280 -40.59 -17.59 10.08
CA GLY A 280 -41.22 -16.34 10.47
C GLY A 280 -40.23 -15.43 11.19
N HIS A 281 -40.20 -14.15 10.82
CA HIS A 281 -39.23 -13.20 11.34
C HIS A 281 -39.82 -11.79 11.45
N TRP A 282 -39.19 -10.97 12.28
CA TRP A 282 -39.55 -9.56 12.45
C TRP A 282 -38.77 -8.70 11.45
N VAL A 283 -39.46 -7.78 10.78
CA VAL A 283 -38.86 -6.68 10.04
C VAL A 283 -39.36 -5.37 10.65
N GLY A 284 -38.50 -4.74 11.45
CA GLY A 284 -38.90 -3.63 12.30
C GLY A 284 -39.95 -4.07 13.32
N ALA A 285 -41.11 -3.41 13.33
CA ALA A 285 -42.23 -3.71 14.22
C ALA A 285 -43.33 -4.57 13.55
N VAL A 286 -43.04 -5.20 12.41
CA VAL A 286 -43.99 -6.06 11.69
C VAL A 286 -43.50 -7.51 11.67
N TRP A 287 -44.36 -8.43 12.10
CA TRP A 287 -44.11 -9.86 12.02
C TRP A 287 -44.44 -10.39 10.63
N ILE A 288 -43.48 -11.04 9.99
CA ILE A 288 -43.65 -11.73 8.71
C ILE A 288 -43.78 -13.24 8.99
N PRO A 289 -44.90 -13.88 8.62
CA PRO A 289 -45.05 -15.32 8.73
C PRO A 289 -44.04 -16.08 7.86
N ALA A 290 -43.82 -17.35 8.17
CA ALA A 290 -42.92 -18.19 7.40
C ALA A 290 -43.40 -18.32 5.94
N HIS A 291 -42.47 -18.23 4.99
CA HIS A 291 -42.77 -18.23 3.57
C HIS A 291 -41.62 -18.81 2.75
N TRP A 292 -41.93 -19.17 1.51
CA TRP A 292 -40.93 -19.60 0.51
C TRP A 292 -40.43 -18.39 -0.28
N ALA A 293 -39.12 -18.30 -0.47
CA ALA A 293 -38.44 -17.29 -1.28
C ALA A 293 -37.65 -17.91 -2.43
#